data_AF-A0A4Q0Y3G3-F1
#
_entry.id   AF-A0A4Q0Y3G3-F1
#
_cell.length_a   1.000
_cell.length_b   1.000
_cell.length_c   1.000
_cell.angle_alpha   90.00
_cell.angle_beta   90.00
_cell.angle_gamma   90.00
#
_symmetry.space_group_name_H-M   'P 1'
#
loop_
_entity.id
_entity.type
_entity.pdbx_description
1 polymer ?
#
loop_
_entity_poly.entity_id
_entity_poly.type
_entity_poly.pdbx_seq_one_letter_code
_entity_poly.pdbx_strand_id
1 'polypeptide(L)'
;MEFLDDITTTWILIFILTGFIAGYIDAIAGGGGMIQVPVLLFSGIPPIYVLACNKVASVLGVSTATIKYALSKKISWKVVSVAIIPCLIASYIGSSLVMYVPDTIIQWAILLAIPDALFFMLKKSKTIKEEKTQVNNKNIILSTAPIG
;
A
#
# COMPACT_ATOMS: atom_id res chain seq x y z
N MET A 1 -25.69 0.70 -15.38
CA MET A 1 -24.75 1.45 -16.25
C MET A 1 -25.05 2.96 -16.28
N GLU A 2 -25.95 3.48 -15.44
CA GLU A 2 -26.24 4.94 -15.34
C GLU A 2 -25.18 5.73 -14.55
N PHE A 3 -24.27 5.08 -13.83
CA PHE A 3 -23.26 5.75 -13.00
C PHE A 3 -22.10 6.37 -13.79
N LEU A 4 -21.92 6.01 -15.06
CA LEU A 4 -20.85 6.53 -15.92
C LEU A 4 -21.30 7.70 -16.80
N ASP A 5 -22.60 7.93 -16.96
CA ASP A 5 -23.15 8.98 -17.83
C ASP A 5 -23.12 10.37 -17.16
N ASP A 6 -23.01 10.43 -15.82
CA ASP A 6 -22.99 11.68 -15.03
C ASP A 6 -21.58 12.08 -14.53
N ILE A 7 -20.53 11.35 -14.97
CA ILE A 7 -19.14 11.73 -14.70
C ILE A 7 -18.80 12.94 -15.57
N THR A 8 -19.19 14.11 -15.07
CA THR A 8 -18.76 15.41 -15.58
C THR A 8 -17.23 15.44 -15.66
N THR A 9 -16.67 16.04 -16.72
CA THR A 9 -15.22 16.21 -16.98
C THR A 9 -14.40 16.61 -15.74
N THR A 10 -15.01 17.34 -14.81
CA THR A 10 -14.47 17.72 -13.50
C THR A 10 -14.02 16.52 -12.65
N TRP A 11 -14.81 15.45 -12.55
CA TRP A 11 -14.47 14.26 -11.75
C TRP A 11 -13.26 13.50 -12.32
N ILE A 12 -13.19 13.38 -13.64
CA ILE A 12 -12.02 12.80 -14.33
C ILE A 12 -10.76 13.60 -14.00
N LEU A 13 -10.84 14.93 -14.07
CA LEU A 13 -9.71 15.80 -13.74
C LEU A 13 -9.27 15.62 -12.27
N ILE A 14 -10.22 15.54 -11.35
CA ILE A 14 -9.97 15.31 -9.92
C ILE A 14 -9.31 13.94 -9.70
N PHE A 15 -9.77 12.88 -10.35
CA PHE A 15 -9.18 11.55 -10.21
C PHE A 15 -7.76 11.49 -10.78
N ILE A 16 -7.49 12.16 -11.90
CA ILE A 16 -6.14 12.22 -12.47
C ILE A 16 -5.19 12.96 -11.52
N LEU A 17 -5.59 14.15 -11.04
CA LEU A 17 -4.77 14.94 -10.11
C LEU A 17 -4.54 14.20 -8.79
N THR A 18 -5.62 13.68 -8.20
CA THR A 18 -5.55 12.97 -6.92
C THR A 18 -4.76 11.67 -7.05
N GLY A 19 -4.98 10.90 -8.13
CA GLY A 19 -4.24 9.68 -8.41
C GLY A 19 -2.76 9.93 -8.65
N PHE A 20 -2.40 11.04 -9.29
CA PHE A 20 -1.00 11.43 -9.48
C PHE A 20 -0.33 11.81 -8.15
N ILE A 21 -0.99 12.64 -7.33
CA ILE A 21 -0.48 13.04 -6.00
C ILE A 21 -0.38 11.82 -5.07
N ALA A 22 -1.41 10.98 -5.06
CA ALA A 22 -1.43 9.74 -4.29
C ALA A 22 -0.31 8.80 -4.74
N GLY A 23 -0.15 8.58 -6.05
CA GLY A 23 0.95 7.75 -6.58
C GLY A 23 2.34 8.30 -6.26
N TYR A 24 2.52 9.62 -6.27
CA TYR A 24 3.77 10.26 -5.86
C TYR A 24 4.08 10.01 -4.37
N ILE A 25 3.07 10.14 -3.51
CA ILE A 25 3.21 9.88 -2.06
C ILE A 25 3.42 8.38 -1.80
N ASP A 26 2.75 7.50 -2.56
CA ASP A 26 2.94 6.06 -2.49
C ASP A 26 4.38 5.68 -2.84
N ALA A 27 4.98 6.35 -3.84
CA ALA A 27 6.37 6.14 -4.21
C ALA A 27 7.39 6.59 -3.14
N ILE A 28 7.04 7.59 -2.31
CA ILE A 28 7.93 8.12 -1.26
C ILE A 28 7.77 7.37 0.07
N ALA A 29 6.52 7.12 0.48
CA ALA A 29 6.17 6.69 1.82
C ALA A 29 5.30 5.41 1.86
N GLY A 30 4.85 4.88 0.72
CA GLY A 30 4.06 3.64 0.65
C GLY A 30 2.63 3.71 1.21
N GLY A 31 2.10 4.92 1.37
CA GLY A 31 0.77 5.19 1.98
C GLY A 31 -0.16 6.04 1.13
N GLY A 32 0.10 6.17 -0.18
CA GLY A 32 -0.63 7.09 -1.06
C GLY A 32 -2.12 6.76 -1.19
N GLY A 33 -2.48 5.50 -0.98
CA GLY A 33 -3.86 5.03 -0.96
C GLY A 33 -4.76 5.75 0.05
N MET A 34 -4.21 6.32 1.12
CA MET A 34 -4.99 7.09 2.11
C MET A 34 -5.64 8.34 1.53
N ILE A 35 -5.10 8.87 0.43
CA ILE A 35 -5.66 10.04 -0.27
C ILE A 35 -6.57 9.57 -1.42
N GLN A 36 -6.16 8.55 -2.17
CA GLN A 36 -6.90 8.07 -3.32
C GLN A 36 -8.20 7.34 -2.94
N VAL A 37 -8.18 6.54 -1.88
CA VAL A 37 -9.32 5.75 -1.41
C VAL A 37 -10.52 6.62 -0.98
N PRO A 38 -10.38 7.66 -0.13
CA PRO A 38 -11.53 8.49 0.23
C PRO A 38 -12.10 9.25 -0.96
N VAL A 39 -11.27 9.79 -1.86
CA VAL A 39 -11.75 10.52 -3.04
C VAL A 39 -12.57 9.63 -3.98
N LEU A 40 -12.14 8.38 -4.18
CA LEU A 40 -12.89 7.41 -4.98
C LEU A 40 -14.17 6.92 -4.27
N LEU A 41 -14.14 6.76 -2.94
CA LEU A 41 -15.33 6.43 -2.15
C LEU A 41 -16.37 7.56 -2.19
N PHE A 42 -15.93 8.83 -2.14
CA PHE A 42 -16.82 9.99 -2.27
C PHE A 42 -17.51 10.06 -3.64
N SER A 43 -16.94 9.45 -4.67
CA SER A 43 -17.57 9.31 -5.98
C SER A 43 -18.71 8.28 -6.02
N GLY A 44 -18.97 7.54 -4.93
CA GLY A 44 -20.00 6.51 -4.87
C GLY A 44 -19.59 5.16 -5.44
N ILE A 45 -18.30 4.96 -5.75
CA ILE A 45 -17.77 3.67 -6.23
C ILE A 45 -17.76 2.68 -5.05
N PRO A 46 -18.22 1.43 -5.22
CA PRO A 46 -18.20 0.45 -4.14
C PRO A 46 -16.78 0.21 -3.59
N PRO A 47 -16.60 0.06 -2.27
CA PRO A 47 -15.28 0.00 -1.61
C PRO A 47 -14.34 -1.05 -2.18
N ILE A 48 -14.86 -2.20 -2.60
CA ILE A 48 -14.07 -3.29 -3.17
C ILE A 48 -13.34 -2.88 -4.46
N TYR A 49 -13.99 -2.10 -5.34
CA TYR A 49 -13.37 -1.61 -6.57
C TYR A 49 -12.34 -0.53 -6.29
N VAL A 50 -12.61 0.33 -5.31
CA VAL A 50 -11.67 1.37 -4.86
C VAL A 50 -10.38 0.74 -4.34
N LEU A 51 -10.49 -0.26 -3.46
CA LEU A 51 -9.35 -1.00 -2.92
C LEU A 51 -8.60 -1.75 -4.01
N ALA A 52 -9.31 -2.42 -4.93
CA ALA A 52 -8.70 -3.14 -6.04
C ALA A 52 -7.88 -2.19 -6.93
N CYS A 53 -8.45 -1.04 -7.31
CA CYS A 53 -7.78 -0.03 -8.12
C CYS A 53 -6.49 0.48 -7.45
N ASN A 54 -6.59 0.82 -6.16
CA ASN A 54 -5.43 1.28 -5.38
C ASN A 54 -4.35 0.20 -5.27
N LYS A 55 -4.73 -1.07 -5.07
CA LYS A 55 -3.76 -2.18 -4.96
C LYS A 55 -3.02 -2.44 -6.27
N VAL A 56 -3.72 -2.37 -7.41
CA VAL A 56 -3.10 -2.50 -8.74
C VAL A 56 -2.05 -1.41 -8.96
N ALA A 57 -2.38 -0.15 -8.61
CA ALA A 57 -1.44 0.96 -8.72
C ALA A 57 -0.17 0.73 -7.89
N SER A 58 -0.31 0.33 -6.62
CA SER A 58 0.85 0.04 -5.76
C SER A 58 1.68 -1.15 -6.26
N VAL A 59 1.06 -2.20 -6.80
CA VAL A 59 1.81 -3.34 -7.38
C VAL A 59 2.67 -2.89 -8.56
N LEU A 60 2.16 -2.03 -9.45
CA LEU A 60 2.94 -1.50 -10.56
C LEU A 60 4.10 -0.60 -10.08
N GLY A 61 3.86 0.23 -9.06
CA GLY A 61 4.88 1.07 -8.45
C GLY A 61 6.00 0.25 -7.80
N VAL A 62 5.65 -0.71 -6.95
CA VAL A 62 6.60 -1.62 -6.29
C VAL A 62 7.34 -2.49 -7.31
N SER A 63 6.67 -2.96 -8.36
CA SER A 63 7.31 -3.73 -9.44
C SER A 63 8.37 -2.91 -10.15
N THR A 64 8.06 -1.66 -10.49
CA THR A 64 9.02 -0.73 -11.13
C THR A 64 10.20 -0.44 -10.22
N ALA A 65 9.95 -0.19 -8.93
CA ALA A 65 11.01 0.00 -7.94
C ALA A 65 11.89 -1.25 -7.81
N THR A 66 11.28 -2.44 -7.76
CA THR A 66 11.96 -3.72 -7.68
C THR A 66 12.87 -3.95 -8.89
N ILE A 67 12.39 -3.69 -10.11
CA ILE A 67 13.21 -3.77 -11.34
C ILE A 67 14.41 -2.82 -11.25
N LYS A 68 14.19 -1.57 -10.84
CA LYS A 68 15.26 -0.57 -10.69
C LYS A 68 16.32 -0.99 -9.65
N TYR A 69 15.89 -1.55 -8.52
CA TYR A 69 16.79 -2.07 -7.49
C TYR A 69 17.55 -3.31 -7.97
N ALA A 70 16.90 -4.19 -8.74
CA ALA A 70 17.52 -5.38 -9.32
C ALA A 70 18.63 -4.99 -10.29
N LEU A 71 18.37 -4.02 -11.17
CA LEU A 71 19.35 -3.48 -12.11
C LEU A 71 20.54 -2.81 -11.38
N SER A 72 20.27 -2.17 -10.24
CA SER A 72 21.31 -1.52 -9.43
C SER A 72 22.18 -2.51 -8.63
N LYS A 73 21.94 -3.83 -8.73
CA LYS A 73 22.60 -4.88 -7.93
C LYS A 73 22.56 -4.67 -6.41
N LYS A 74 21.59 -3.88 -5.92
CA LYS A 74 21.41 -3.61 -4.48
C LYS A 74 20.52 -4.64 -3.77
N ILE A 75 20.10 -5.70 -4.48
CA ILE A 75 19.21 -6.73 -3.94
C ILE A 75 20.02 -7.91 -3.39
N SER A 76 19.80 -8.24 -2.12
CA SER A 76 20.26 -9.48 -1.50
C SER A 76 19.28 -10.63 -1.81
N TRP A 77 19.50 -11.34 -2.91
CA TRP A 77 18.64 -12.43 -3.37
C TRP A 77 18.35 -13.52 -2.33
N LYS A 78 19.30 -13.74 -1.39
CA LYS A 78 19.15 -14.70 -0.29
C LYS A 78 18.09 -14.30 0.75
N VAL A 79 17.90 -12.99 0.97
CA VAL A 79 16.86 -12.49 1.90
C VAL A 79 15.51 -12.52 1.20
N VAL A 80 15.47 -12.11 -0.07
CA VAL A 80 14.24 -12.12 -0.88
C VAL A 80 13.65 -13.52 -0.98
N SER A 81 14.47 -14.55 -1.21
CA SER A 81 13.95 -15.93 -1.34
C SER A 81 13.35 -16.48 -0.04
N VAL A 82 13.82 -16.04 1.12
CA VAL A 82 13.25 -16.42 2.42
C VAL A 82 11.98 -15.65 2.71
N ALA A 83 11.92 -14.36 2.35
CA ALA A 83 10.77 -13.50 2.60
C ALA A 83 9.60 -13.72 1.61
N ILE A 84 9.87 -14.18 0.39
CA ILE A 84 8.82 -14.29 -0.65
C ILE A 84 7.75 -15.32 -0.30
N ILE A 85 8.15 -16.44 0.30
CA ILE A 85 7.23 -17.55 0.66
C ILE A 85 6.19 -17.09 1.70
N PRO A 86 6.58 -16.56 2.88
CA PRO A 86 5.60 -16.10 3.86
C PRO A 86 4.76 -14.92 3.35
N CYS A 87 5.35 -13.98 2.60
CA CYS A 87 4.60 -12.87 2.01
C CYS A 87 3.52 -13.34 1.02
N LEU A 88 3.82 -14.33 0.20
CA LEU A 88 2.87 -14.85 -0.80
C LEU A 88 1.72 -15.60 -0.12
N ILE A 89 2.01 -16.38 0.91
CA ILE A 89 0.99 -17.08 1.72
C ILE A 89 0.10 -16.06 2.46
N ALA A 90 0.70 -15.08 3.13
CA ALA A 90 -0.03 -14.04 3.85
C ALA A 90 -0.92 -13.20 2.92
N SER A 91 -0.41 -12.81 1.75
CA SER A 91 -1.15 -12.05 0.75
C SER A 91 -2.34 -12.84 0.19
N TYR A 92 -2.14 -14.14 -0.11
CA TYR A 92 -3.21 -15.01 -0.57
C TYR A 92 -4.32 -15.14 0.49
N ILE A 93 -3.95 -15.51 1.71
CA ILE A 93 -4.91 -15.68 2.82
C ILE A 93 -5.67 -14.36 3.09
N GLY A 94 -4.95 -13.24 3.16
CA GLY A 94 -5.57 -11.93 3.40
C GLY A 94 -6.54 -11.51 2.29
N SER A 95 -6.15 -11.68 1.02
CA SER A 95 -7.02 -11.33 -0.11
C SER A 95 -8.26 -12.20 -0.20
N SER A 96 -8.15 -13.51 0.07
CA SER A 96 -9.29 -14.42 0.11
C SER A 96 -10.23 -14.10 1.28
N LEU A 97 -9.68 -13.76 2.45
CA LEU A 97 -10.49 -13.42 3.61
C LEU A 97 -11.36 -12.17 3.37
N VAL A 98 -10.80 -11.15 2.69
CA VAL A 98 -11.53 -9.92 2.36
C VAL A 98 -12.77 -10.19 1.51
N MET A 99 -12.78 -11.22 0.65
CA MET A 99 -13.94 -11.55 -0.18
C MET A 99 -15.15 -12.07 0.62
N TYR A 100 -14.94 -12.54 1.86
CA TYR A 100 -16.01 -13.02 2.74
C TYR A 100 -16.54 -11.93 3.69
N VAL A 101 -15.95 -10.73 3.67
CA VAL A 101 -16.34 -9.62 4.55
C VAL A 101 -17.40 -8.76 3.84
N PRO A 102 -18.52 -8.40 4.49
CA PRO A 102 -19.52 -7.53 3.89
C PRO A 102 -18.96 -6.12 3.63
N ASP A 103 -19.37 -5.51 2.51
CA ASP A 103 -18.87 -4.20 2.05
C ASP A 103 -19.02 -3.09 3.10
N THR A 104 -20.05 -3.14 3.93
CA THR A 104 -20.28 -2.17 5.02
C THR A 104 -19.13 -2.19 6.02
N ILE A 105 -18.63 -3.38 6.40
CA ILE A 105 -17.52 -3.52 7.33
C ILE A 105 -16.22 -3.02 6.69
N ILE A 106 -16.00 -3.31 5.41
CA ILE A 106 -14.84 -2.81 4.65
C ILE A 106 -14.85 -1.29 4.59
N GLN A 107 -16.01 -0.68 4.30
CA GLN A 107 -16.16 0.77 4.25
C GLN A 107 -15.83 1.43 5.60
N TRP A 108 -16.36 0.90 6.71
CA TRP A 108 -16.03 1.39 8.05
C TRP A 108 -14.56 1.18 8.41
N ALA A 109 -13.98 0.04 8.06
CA ALA A 109 -12.57 -0.25 8.30
C ALA A 109 -11.66 0.75 7.57
N ILE A 110 -11.96 1.07 6.30
CA ILE A 110 -11.24 2.10 5.54
C ILE A 110 -11.40 3.48 6.19
N LEU A 111 -12.62 3.86 6.54
CA LEU A 111 -12.90 5.18 7.13
C LEU A 111 -12.23 5.39 8.49
N LEU A 112 -12.05 4.33 9.28
CA LEU A 112 -11.30 4.35 10.55
C LEU A 112 -9.78 4.30 10.32
N ALA A 113 -9.31 3.53 9.32
CA ALA A 113 -7.89 3.41 9.02
C ALA A 113 -7.27 4.74 8.55
N ILE A 114 -8.03 5.60 7.86
CA ILE A 114 -7.56 6.90 7.38
C ILE A 114 -7.09 7.82 8.53
N PRO A 115 -7.91 8.13 9.56
CA PRO A 115 -7.49 8.98 10.68
C PRO A 115 -6.40 8.33 11.54
N ASP A 116 -6.45 7.01 11.76
CA ASP A 116 -5.40 6.30 12.50
C ASP A 116 -4.05 6.40 11.80
N ALA A 117 -4.05 6.20 10.48
CA ALA A 117 -2.84 6.30 9.70
C ALA A 117 -2.36 7.75 9.53
N LEU A 118 -3.28 8.71 9.41
CA LEU A 118 -2.94 10.14 9.43
C LEU A 118 -2.30 10.52 10.76
N PHE A 119 -2.85 10.04 11.88
CA PHE A 119 -2.29 10.23 13.21
C PHE A 119 -0.91 9.59 13.31
N PHE A 120 -0.73 8.36 12.82
CA PHE A 120 0.57 7.69 12.83
C PHE A 120 1.62 8.39 11.96
N MET A 121 1.22 8.88 10.78
CA MET A 121 2.08 9.64 9.87
C MET A 121 2.47 11.00 10.45
N LEU A 122 1.53 11.71 11.10
CA LEU A 122 1.78 12.99 11.75
C LEU A 122 2.53 12.84 13.08
N LYS A 123 2.42 11.68 13.74
CA LYS A 123 3.21 11.32 14.91
C LYS A 123 4.64 11.00 14.47
N LYS A 124 5.37 12.07 14.16
CA LYS A 124 6.80 12.17 13.94
C LYS A 124 7.55 11.04 14.66
N SER A 125 8.18 10.18 13.86
CA SER A 125 9.18 9.21 14.31
C SER A 125 10.18 9.91 15.22
N LYS A 126 9.99 9.77 16.53
CA LYS A 126 11.01 10.11 17.52
C LYS A 126 12.06 9.02 17.39
N THR A 127 13.18 9.41 16.79
CA THR A 127 14.48 8.74 16.92
C THR A 127 14.53 7.35 16.30
N ILE A 128 14.70 7.29 14.98
CA ILE A 128 15.46 6.19 14.38
C ILE A 128 16.91 6.39 14.85
N LYS A 129 17.26 5.77 15.98
CA LYS A 129 18.66 5.59 16.38
C LYS A 129 19.21 4.60 15.35
N GLU A 130 20.09 5.06 14.46
CA GLU A 130 20.91 4.15 13.65
C GLU A 130 21.79 3.34 14.60
N GLU A 131 21.27 2.24 15.10
CA GLU A 131 22.05 1.27 15.84
C GLU A 131 22.87 0.51 14.81
N LYS A 132 24.17 0.84 14.72
CA LYS A 132 25.20 0.12 13.95
C LYS A 132 25.26 -1.33 14.43
N THR A 133 24.32 -2.15 13.98
CA THR A 133 24.28 -3.57 14.31
C THR A 133 25.32 -4.26 13.45
N GLN A 134 26.46 -4.61 14.05
CA GLN A 134 27.44 -5.48 13.41
C GLN A 134 26.75 -6.79 13.01
N VAL A 135 26.79 -7.08 11.72
CA VAL A 135 26.11 -8.20 11.10
C VAL A 135 26.88 -9.48 11.40
N ASN A 136 26.41 -10.28 12.36
CA ASN A 136 26.84 -11.66 12.56
C ASN A 136 25.74 -12.63 12.08
N ASN A 137 26.12 -13.73 11.44
CA ASN A 137 25.25 -14.63 10.64
C ASN A 137 24.00 -15.17 11.36
N LYS A 138 23.97 -15.20 12.69
CA LYS A 138 22.78 -15.63 13.45
C LYS A 138 21.74 -14.52 13.65
N ASN A 139 22.13 -13.24 13.54
CA ASN A 139 21.25 -12.10 13.80
C ASN A 139 20.51 -11.59 12.55
N ILE A 140 20.87 -12.07 11.35
CA ILE A 140 20.20 -11.67 10.09
C ILE A 140 18.76 -12.18 10.05
N ILE A 141 18.51 -13.40 10.55
CA ILE A 141 17.18 -14.02 10.50
C ILE A 141 16.23 -13.37 11.52
N LEU A 142 16.75 -12.95 12.67
CA LEU A 142 15.95 -12.36 13.75
C LEU A 142 15.57 -10.90 13.47
N SER A 143 16.43 -10.14 12.78
CA SER A 143 16.16 -8.73 12.44
C SER A 143 15.19 -8.55 11.27
N THR A 144 15.02 -9.58 10.43
CA THR A 144 14.06 -9.57 9.31
C THR A 144 12.66 -10.05 9.70
N ALA A 145 12.49 -10.66 10.88
CA ALA A 145 11.22 -11.23 11.33
C ALA A 145 10.11 -10.20 11.66
N PRO A 146 10.40 -8.97 12.15
CA PRO A 146 9.35 -8.04 12.55
C PRO A 146 9.04 -6.93 11.51
N ILE A 147 9.64 -6.98 10.31
CA ILE A 147 9.44 -5.97 9.25
C ILE A 147 8.55 -6.51 8.11
N GLY A 148 7.81 -7.60 8.36
CA GLY A 148 6.77 -8.12 7.47
C GLY A 148 5.40 -7.57 7.83
#